data_AF-A0A958YVQ7-F1
#
_entry.id   AF-A0A958YVQ7-F1
#
_cell.length_a   1.000
_cell.length_b   1.000
_cell.length_c   1.000
_cell.angle_alpha   90.00
_cell.angle_beta   90.00
_cell.angle_gamma   90.00
#
_symmetry.space_group_name_H-M   'P 1'
#
loop_
_entity.id
_entity.type
_entity.pdbx_description
1 polymer ?
#
loop_
_entity_poly.entity_id
_entity_poly.type
_entity_poly.pdbx_seq_one_letter_code
_entity_poly.pdbx_strand_id
1 'polypeptide(L)'
;IRCDKSAFSYYKGFLPLNINMDEVHSFLQEFEEAEKADMAAIASESKELELPNANGKKIGSFTTLQNDFPEVYGIGPAGIRPSASIADKAKAKQLKGYLLFFDQILATYFAHLQKIKELYAINAELFDGDDNLKLSYATKNIDDVTHLSEIFPGSYTNTQLSKLLLSDLDDTVTRRNQILDHLLSRFAESFSEYAFLMKQLYGTNVDKEIIEAKDRFLKEYETTGCERGLSFNYYKQLPENLWDTTNVSSFQKRIALLSGNPDYSRRNFSDDPLEIYEEVDADGYIEYRFRFRDTAGTILGSGSKHYHSLSKLYEEIFNVKNYGRFAEHYEIKTTASGKFYFNLTNPNFPDPNDERHVIARKIAYYNTQANAEAAIDAVVAFMNDLQPNEGMYVIEHILLRPDVTKETMTKEYFLPICEDNCESCEGIDPYSFRVSIVLPGWTERYSNVDFRRFMEDLIQKELPSHIMAKICWIGWPESYEMEPGDENEMMELEEAYKDWLLSKTNNGQKQHKAKLMRLNKIISTLHTIYPQGHLHDCDNEEEQQNIILGRTNLGII
;
A
#
# COMPACT_ATOMS: atom_id res chain seq x y z
N ILE A 1 -28.91 22.04 -21.33
CA ILE A 1 -29.18 22.17 -22.78
C ILE A 1 -30.70 22.35 -22.93
N ARG A 2 -31.17 23.46 -23.50
CA ARG A 2 -32.59 23.75 -23.70
C ARG A 2 -33.05 23.13 -25.03
N CYS A 3 -33.27 21.82 -25.05
CA CYS A 3 -33.68 21.10 -26.27
C CYS A 3 -35.00 21.62 -26.85
N ASP A 4 -35.87 22.17 -26.00
CA ASP A 4 -37.13 22.85 -26.31
C ASP A 4 -36.96 24.14 -27.13
N LYS A 5 -35.74 24.67 -27.25
CA LYS A 5 -35.42 25.85 -28.06
C LYS A 5 -34.60 25.55 -29.30
N SER A 6 -34.22 24.30 -29.52
CA SER A 6 -33.44 23.88 -30.68
C SER A 6 -34.38 23.48 -31.82
N ALA A 7 -34.39 24.24 -32.91
CA ALA A 7 -35.14 23.92 -34.11
C ALA A 7 -34.25 23.14 -35.09
N PHE A 8 -34.58 21.87 -35.34
CA PHE A 8 -33.91 21.07 -36.35
C PHE A 8 -34.65 21.20 -37.67
N SER A 9 -33.96 21.71 -38.70
CA SER A 9 -34.48 21.80 -40.07
C SER A 9 -33.75 20.80 -40.95
N TYR A 10 -34.49 19.96 -41.65
CA TYR A 10 -33.93 18.87 -42.46
C TYR A 10 -34.10 19.18 -43.94
N TYR A 11 -33.08 18.87 -44.75
CA TYR A 11 -33.07 19.17 -46.18
C TYR A 11 -32.65 17.94 -46.99
N LYS A 12 -33.23 17.76 -48.18
CA LYS A 12 -32.73 16.82 -49.20
C LYS A 12 -32.19 17.63 -50.38
N GLY A 13 -30.87 17.84 -50.39
CA GLY A 13 -30.25 18.84 -51.27
C GLY A 13 -30.67 20.25 -50.86
N PHE A 14 -31.30 21.00 -51.77
CA PHE A 14 -31.80 22.36 -51.52
C PHE A 14 -33.28 22.42 -51.08
N LEU A 15 -33.96 21.27 -50.98
CA LEU A 15 -35.38 21.23 -50.62
C LEU A 15 -35.56 21.03 -49.10
N PRO A 16 -36.28 21.94 -48.39
CA PRO A 16 -36.66 21.72 -47.01
C PRO A 16 -37.67 20.57 -46.91
N LEU A 17 -37.42 19.65 -45.99
CA LEU A 17 -38.32 18.53 -45.70
C LEU A 17 -39.28 18.94 -44.59
N ASN A 18 -40.58 18.79 -44.84
CA ASN A 18 -41.58 18.83 -43.79
C ASN A 18 -41.64 17.45 -43.13
N ILE A 19 -41.45 17.42 -41.82
CA ILE A 19 -41.48 16.17 -41.05
C ILE A 19 -42.92 15.87 -40.63
N ASN A 20 -43.36 14.64 -40.84
CA ASN A 20 -44.61 14.15 -40.29
C ASN A 20 -44.40 13.81 -38.80
N MET A 21 -44.88 14.67 -37.91
CA MET A 21 -44.70 14.49 -36.46
C MET A 21 -45.43 13.26 -35.90
N ASP A 22 -46.53 12.82 -36.54
CA ASP A 22 -47.26 11.63 -36.09
C ASP A 22 -46.45 10.35 -36.37
N GLU A 23 -45.77 10.30 -37.53
CA GLU A 23 -44.82 9.21 -37.84
C GLU A 23 -43.60 9.24 -36.91
N VAL A 24 -43.05 10.43 -36.62
CA VAL A 24 -41.94 10.55 -35.66
C VAL A 24 -42.33 10.05 -34.28
N HIS A 25 -43.52 10.40 -33.77
CA HIS A 25 -44.01 9.86 -32.50
C HIS A 25 -44.20 8.35 -32.56
N SER A 26 -44.70 7.80 -33.68
CA SER A 26 -44.82 6.35 -33.86
C SER A 26 -43.46 5.66 -33.81
N PHE A 27 -42.45 6.19 -34.51
CA PHE A 27 -41.09 5.63 -34.48
C PHE A 27 -40.42 5.79 -33.11
N LEU A 28 -40.62 6.92 -32.42
CA LEU A 28 -40.12 7.09 -31.05
C LEU A 28 -40.73 6.08 -30.09
N GLN A 29 -42.04 5.85 -30.18
CA GLN A 29 -42.70 4.85 -29.35
C GLN A 29 -42.16 3.44 -29.65
N GLU A 30 -41.98 3.08 -30.92
CA GLU A 30 -41.38 1.81 -31.32
C GLU A 30 -39.95 1.67 -30.75
N PHE A 31 -39.13 2.71 -30.82
CA PHE A 31 -37.78 2.70 -30.24
C PHE A 31 -37.78 2.60 -28.72
N GLU A 32 -38.66 3.32 -28.02
CA GLU A 32 -38.78 3.23 -26.56
C GLU A 32 -39.27 1.84 -26.11
N GLU A 33 -40.19 1.23 -26.85
CA GLU A 33 -40.67 -0.12 -26.58
C GLU A 33 -39.58 -1.17 -26.84
N ALA A 34 -38.84 -1.03 -27.94
CA ALA A 34 -37.68 -1.88 -28.24
C ALA A 34 -36.58 -1.75 -27.18
N GLU A 35 -36.22 -0.52 -26.78
CA GLU A 35 -35.22 -0.26 -25.73
C GLU A 35 -35.66 -0.86 -24.39
N LYS A 36 -36.93 -0.71 -24.00
CA LYS A 36 -37.48 -1.35 -22.80
C LYS A 36 -37.42 -2.87 -22.87
N ALA A 37 -37.72 -3.45 -24.03
CA ALA A 37 -37.65 -4.90 -24.22
C ALA A 37 -36.20 -5.41 -24.10
N ASP A 38 -35.26 -4.72 -24.73
CA ASP A 38 -33.82 -5.04 -24.65
C ASP A 38 -33.31 -4.90 -23.21
N MET A 39 -33.66 -3.80 -22.51
CA MET A 39 -33.32 -3.62 -21.10
C MET A 39 -33.90 -4.71 -20.21
N ALA A 40 -35.15 -5.12 -20.45
CA ALA A 40 -35.79 -6.18 -19.68
C ALA A 40 -35.12 -7.54 -19.94
N ALA A 41 -34.73 -7.82 -21.19
CA ALA A 41 -33.99 -9.02 -21.56
C ALA A 41 -32.62 -9.06 -20.86
N ILE A 42 -31.83 -7.98 -20.94
CA ILE A 42 -30.54 -7.85 -20.25
C ILE A 42 -30.70 -7.98 -18.73
N ALA A 43 -31.74 -7.36 -18.15
CA ALA A 43 -32.00 -7.44 -16.71
C ALA A 43 -32.40 -8.85 -16.25
N SER A 44 -32.96 -9.67 -17.15
CA SER A 44 -33.34 -11.05 -16.88
C SER A 44 -32.19 -12.05 -17.01
N GLU A 45 -31.09 -11.67 -17.65
CA GLU A 45 -29.90 -12.51 -17.72
C GLU A 45 -29.22 -12.65 -16.35
N SER A 46 -28.68 -13.83 -16.07
CA SER A 46 -27.89 -14.06 -14.86
C SER A 46 -26.62 -13.21 -14.92
N LYS A 47 -26.39 -12.43 -13.87
CA LYS A 47 -25.14 -11.69 -13.67
C LYS A 47 -24.06 -12.51 -12.95
N GLU A 48 -24.38 -13.74 -12.57
CA GLU A 48 -23.44 -14.67 -11.98
C GLU A 48 -22.72 -15.46 -13.08
N LEU A 49 -21.40 -15.38 -13.08
CA LEU A 49 -20.55 -16.21 -13.92
C LEU A 49 -20.53 -17.63 -13.35
N GLU A 50 -21.00 -18.61 -14.12
CA GLU A 50 -20.88 -20.01 -13.75
C GLU A 50 -19.41 -20.43 -13.77
N LEU A 51 -18.81 -20.52 -12.59
CA LEU A 51 -17.46 -21.08 -12.45
C LEU A 51 -17.53 -22.60 -12.55
N PRO A 52 -16.57 -23.25 -13.24
CA PRO A 52 -16.54 -24.70 -13.33
C PRO A 52 -16.36 -25.32 -11.94
N ASN A 53 -17.22 -26.28 -11.60
CA ASN A 53 -17.10 -27.04 -10.36
C ASN A 53 -15.82 -27.87 -10.38
N ALA A 54 -14.93 -27.63 -9.40
CA ALA A 54 -13.69 -28.37 -9.28
C ALA A 54 -13.94 -29.78 -8.71
N ASN A 55 -13.56 -30.81 -9.47
CA ASN A 55 -13.50 -32.17 -8.96
C ASN A 55 -12.18 -32.36 -8.20
N GLY A 56 -12.22 -32.28 -6.86
CA GLY A 56 -11.04 -32.43 -6.01
C GLY A 56 -10.35 -33.78 -6.20
N LYS A 57 -9.17 -33.78 -6.85
CA LYS A 57 -8.30 -34.96 -6.94
C LYS A 57 -7.20 -34.88 -5.88
N LYS A 58 -6.81 -36.02 -5.31
CA LYS A 58 -5.68 -36.13 -4.38
C LYS A 58 -4.35 -36.17 -5.15
N ILE A 59 -3.98 -35.04 -5.74
CA ILE A 59 -2.86 -34.97 -6.70
C ILE A 59 -1.50 -35.29 -6.06
N GLY A 60 -1.33 -35.10 -4.75
CA GLY A 60 -0.10 -35.45 -4.03
C GLY A 60 -0.06 -36.87 -3.43
N SER A 61 -0.96 -37.77 -3.83
CA SER A 61 -0.84 -39.19 -3.45
C SER A 61 0.31 -39.83 -4.23
N PHE A 62 1.19 -40.54 -3.52
CA PHE A 62 2.30 -41.29 -4.08
C PHE A 62 2.40 -42.63 -3.35
N THR A 63 2.78 -43.68 -4.08
CA THR A 63 3.09 -45.01 -3.56
C THR A 63 4.46 -45.42 -4.06
N THR A 64 5.26 -46.08 -3.23
CA THR A 64 6.61 -46.53 -3.61
C THR A 64 6.58 -47.43 -4.85
N LEU A 65 7.52 -47.21 -5.77
CA LEU A 65 7.78 -48.07 -6.92
C LEU A 65 8.12 -49.50 -6.52
N GLN A 66 8.62 -49.70 -5.30
CA GLN A 66 8.96 -51.02 -4.76
C GLN A 66 7.74 -51.95 -4.72
N ASN A 67 6.53 -51.38 -4.62
CA ASN A 67 5.28 -52.15 -4.63
C ASN A 67 4.93 -52.71 -6.01
N ASP A 68 5.48 -52.14 -7.09
CA ASP A 68 5.22 -52.56 -8.46
C ASP A 68 6.22 -53.61 -8.97
N PHE A 69 7.27 -53.92 -8.20
CA PHE A 69 8.25 -54.92 -8.58
C PHE A 69 7.70 -56.34 -8.46
N PRO A 70 8.08 -57.27 -9.37
CA PRO A 70 7.69 -58.66 -9.26
C PRO A 70 8.14 -59.29 -7.93
N GLU A 71 7.31 -60.19 -7.37
CA GLU A 71 7.54 -60.81 -6.06
C GLU A 71 8.90 -61.51 -5.92
N VAL A 72 9.50 -61.96 -7.04
CA VAL A 72 10.83 -62.59 -7.06
C VAL A 72 11.94 -61.70 -6.49
N TYR A 73 11.77 -60.38 -6.55
CA TYR A 73 12.72 -59.42 -5.98
C TYR A 73 12.60 -59.30 -4.45
N GLY A 74 11.47 -59.71 -3.85
CA GLY A 74 11.26 -59.70 -2.40
C GLY A 74 11.26 -58.30 -1.77
N ILE A 75 11.00 -57.25 -2.54
CA ILE A 75 11.03 -55.86 -2.07
C ILE A 75 9.65 -55.22 -1.87
N GLY A 76 8.61 -55.72 -2.55
CA GLY A 76 7.24 -55.25 -2.38
C GLY A 76 6.59 -55.71 -1.07
N PRO A 77 5.24 -55.58 -0.94
CA PRO A 77 4.52 -55.81 0.31
C PRO A 77 4.65 -57.24 0.86
N ALA A 78 4.79 -58.24 -0.01
CA ALA A 78 5.00 -59.63 0.38
C ALA A 78 6.36 -59.86 1.06
N GLY A 79 7.34 -58.98 0.81
CA GLY A 79 8.68 -59.06 1.34
C GLY A 79 9.47 -60.28 0.86
N ILE A 80 10.65 -60.47 1.43
CA ILE A 80 11.49 -61.64 1.17
C ILE A 80 11.11 -62.78 2.12
N ARG A 81 11.13 -64.03 1.62
CA ARG A 81 10.81 -65.21 2.42
C ARG A 81 11.69 -65.30 3.70
N PRO A 82 11.13 -65.66 4.87
CA PRO A 82 11.89 -65.76 6.11
C PRO A 82 13.07 -66.75 6.06
N SER A 83 12.93 -67.81 5.27
CA SER A 83 13.95 -68.84 5.05
C SER A 83 15.06 -68.44 4.06
N ALA A 84 14.98 -67.25 3.44
CA ALA A 84 16.00 -66.79 2.50
C ALA A 84 17.35 -66.59 3.20
N SER A 85 18.43 -66.75 2.42
CA SER A 85 19.80 -66.59 2.93
C SER A 85 20.05 -65.16 3.42
N ILE A 86 21.04 -64.99 4.31
CA ILE A 86 21.46 -63.65 4.78
C ILE A 86 21.89 -62.77 3.58
N ALA A 87 22.57 -63.36 2.60
CA ALA A 87 23.01 -62.66 1.40
C ALA A 87 21.83 -62.15 0.56
N ASP A 88 20.77 -62.94 0.39
CA ASP A 88 19.60 -62.51 -0.38
C ASP A 88 18.80 -61.43 0.35
N LYS A 89 18.67 -61.53 1.69
CA LYS A 89 18.08 -60.48 2.52
C LYS A 89 18.88 -59.16 2.40
N ALA A 90 20.21 -59.24 2.38
CA ALA A 90 21.07 -58.08 2.20
C ALA A 90 20.89 -57.43 0.81
N LYS A 91 20.83 -58.23 -0.27
CA LYS A 91 20.57 -57.73 -1.63
C LYS A 91 19.22 -57.04 -1.75
N ALA A 92 18.17 -57.62 -1.15
CA ALA A 92 16.85 -57.00 -1.12
C ALA A 92 16.89 -55.64 -0.42
N LYS A 93 17.55 -55.53 0.75
CA LYS A 93 17.74 -54.25 1.46
C LYS A 93 18.52 -53.22 0.65
N GLN A 94 19.60 -53.65 -0.03
CA GLN A 94 20.38 -52.77 -0.92
C GLN A 94 19.51 -52.22 -2.07
N LEU A 95 18.70 -53.08 -2.70
CA LEU A 95 17.80 -52.66 -3.77
C LEU A 95 16.73 -51.70 -3.26
N LYS A 96 16.12 -51.98 -2.10
CA LYS A 96 15.17 -51.06 -1.46
C LYS A 96 15.80 -49.70 -1.17
N GLY A 97 17.00 -49.67 -0.60
CA GLY A 97 17.73 -48.42 -0.34
C GLY A 97 18.06 -47.65 -1.61
N TYR A 98 18.45 -48.34 -2.68
CA TYR A 98 18.67 -47.72 -4.00
C TYR A 98 17.38 -47.12 -4.57
N LEU A 99 16.27 -47.84 -4.51
CA LEU A 99 14.97 -47.38 -5.02
C LEU A 99 14.36 -46.25 -4.19
N LEU A 100 14.59 -46.23 -2.87
CA LEU A 100 14.09 -45.20 -1.98
C LEU A 100 14.52 -43.78 -2.41
N PHE A 101 15.73 -43.64 -2.98
CA PHE A 101 16.18 -42.38 -3.56
C PHE A 101 15.28 -41.90 -4.70
N PHE A 102 14.92 -42.80 -5.63
CA PHE A 102 14.03 -42.47 -6.76
C PHE A 102 12.59 -42.27 -6.32
N ASP A 103 12.13 -43.06 -5.35
CA ASP A 103 10.84 -42.85 -4.70
C ASP A 103 10.75 -41.44 -4.13
N GLN A 104 11.82 -40.91 -3.52
CA GLN A 104 11.81 -39.58 -2.93
C GLN A 104 11.74 -38.49 -3.98
N ILE A 105 12.40 -38.66 -5.13
CA ILE A 105 12.29 -37.75 -6.27
C ILE A 105 10.83 -37.67 -6.75
N LEU A 106 10.17 -38.82 -6.91
CA LEU A 106 8.77 -38.88 -7.36
C LEU A 106 7.79 -38.34 -6.31
N ALA A 107 7.97 -38.72 -5.04
CA ALA A 107 7.18 -38.20 -3.92
C ALA A 107 7.28 -36.67 -3.83
N THR A 108 8.49 -36.12 -4.04
CA THR A 108 8.73 -34.67 -4.08
C THR A 108 8.03 -34.01 -5.27
N TYR A 109 8.06 -34.61 -6.45
CA TYR A 109 7.32 -34.12 -7.62
C TYR A 109 5.81 -33.99 -7.34
N PHE A 110 5.18 -35.05 -6.80
CA PHE A 110 3.75 -35.04 -6.48
C PHE A 110 3.41 -34.09 -5.33
N ALA A 111 4.28 -33.97 -4.33
CA ALA A 111 4.13 -33.00 -3.25
C ALA A 111 4.15 -31.55 -3.79
N HIS A 112 5.09 -31.26 -4.69
CA HIS A 112 5.16 -29.95 -5.34
C HIS A 112 3.94 -29.68 -6.23
N LEU A 113 3.45 -30.69 -6.95
CA LEU A 113 2.24 -30.56 -7.77
C LEU A 113 1.00 -30.23 -6.91
N GLN A 114 0.89 -30.81 -5.72
CA GLN A 114 -0.15 -30.47 -4.76
C GLN A 114 -0.02 -29.03 -4.22
N LYS A 115 1.22 -28.53 -4.10
CA LYS A 115 1.55 -27.20 -3.58
C LYS A 115 1.12 -26.06 -4.51
N ILE A 116 0.92 -26.32 -5.82
CA ILE A 116 0.59 -25.28 -6.81
C ILE A 116 -0.60 -24.40 -6.39
N LYS A 117 -1.66 -24.98 -5.82
CA LYS A 117 -2.84 -24.20 -5.38
C LYS A 117 -2.46 -23.13 -4.35
N GLU A 118 -1.52 -23.46 -3.46
CA GLU A 118 -1.06 -22.59 -2.39
C GLU A 118 -0.10 -21.54 -2.96
N LEU A 119 0.81 -21.94 -3.84
CA LEU A 119 1.75 -21.02 -4.49
C LEU A 119 1.05 -19.89 -5.23
N TYR A 120 -0.04 -20.19 -5.94
CA TYR A 120 -0.81 -19.21 -6.73
C TYR A 120 -1.99 -18.59 -5.96
N ALA A 121 -2.16 -18.90 -4.68
CA ALA A 121 -3.20 -18.28 -3.87
C ALA A 121 -2.90 -16.79 -3.63
N ILE A 122 -3.95 -15.97 -3.76
CA ILE A 122 -3.95 -14.54 -3.42
C ILE A 122 -4.38 -14.43 -1.95
N ASN A 123 -3.53 -14.84 -1.02
CA ASN A 123 -3.67 -14.50 0.40
C ASN A 123 -2.40 -14.82 1.20
N ALA A 124 -1.55 -13.82 1.47
CA ALA A 124 -0.38 -13.96 2.34
C ALA A 124 -0.70 -14.35 3.80
N GLU A 125 -1.92 -14.09 4.31
CA GLU A 125 -2.32 -14.42 5.68
C GLU A 125 -2.52 -15.92 5.89
N LEU A 126 -2.74 -16.68 4.81
CA LEU A 126 -2.70 -18.15 4.89
C LEU A 126 -1.31 -18.66 5.30
N PHE A 127 -0.26 -17.85 5.15
CA PHE A 127 1.13 -18.25 5.38
C PHE A 127 1.65 -17.83 6.75
N ASP A 128 0.85 -17.10 7.53
CA ASP A 128 1.28 -16.62 8.83
C ASP A 128 1.08 -17.72 9.89
N GLY A 129 2.16 -18.03 10.61
CA GLY A 129 2.18 -19.09 11.63
C GLY A 129 2.43 -20.54 11.15
N ASP A 130 2.36 -20.84 9.84
CA ASP A 130 2.74 -22.17 9.31
C ASP A 130 4.00 -22.09 8.42
N ASP A 131 5.13 -22.48 9.00
CA ASP A 131 6.42 -22.62 8.32
C ASP A 131 6.36 -23.47 7.04
N ASN A 132 5.41 -24.41 6.97
CA ASN A 132 5.22 -25.30 5.84
C ASN A 132 4.54 -24.60 4.66
N LEU A 133 3.79 -23.54 4.93
CA LEU A 133 3.16 -22.72 3.91
C LEU A 133 4.17 -21.76 3.28
N LYS A 134 5.16 -21.27 4.04
CA LYS A 134 6.21 -20.35 3.58
C LYS A 134 7.18 -20.93 2.54
N LEU A 135 7.34 -22.25 2.51
CA LEU A 135 8.21 -22.91 1.54
C LEU A 135 7.58 -22.95 0.15
N SER A 136 8.36 -22.60 -0.86
CA SER A 136 7.90 -22.67 -2.25
C SER A 136 7.96 -24.10 -2.78
N TYR A 137 8.89 -24.90 -2.27
CA TYR A 137 8.99 -26.31 -2.58
C TYR A 137 8.48 -27.17 -1.44
N ALA A 138 7.93 -28.33 -1.80
CA ALA A 138 7.35 -29.27 -0.85
C ALA A 138 7.84 -30.68 -1.17
N THR A 139 8.12 -31.42 -0.12
CA THR A 139 8.42 -32.85 -0.16
C THR A 139 7.36 -33.62 0.62
N LYS A 140 7.38 -34.93 0.47
CA LYS A 140 6.52 -35.84 1.22
C LYS A 140 7.34 -37.06 1.64
N ASN A 141 7.09 -37.56 2.84
CA ASN A 141 7.64 -38.83 3.29
C ASN A 141 7.07 -40.01 2.50
N ILE A 142 7.88 -41.07 2.42
CA ILE A 142 7.50 -42.34 1.81
C ILE A 142 7.27 -43.35 2.93
N ASP A 143 6.02 -43.46 3.37
CA ASP A 143 5.67 -44.27 4.54
C ASP A 143 5.25 -45.71 4.19
N ASP A 144 5.05 -46.01 2.90
CA ASP A 144 4.52 -47.28 2.41
C ASP A 144 5.59 -48.31 2.00
N VAL A 145 6.83 -48.10 2.44
CA VAL A 145 7.95 -49.04 2.25
C VAL A 145 7.98 -50.06 3.40
N THR A 146 7.81 -51.34 3.07
CA THR A 146 7.84 -52.42 4.07
C THR A 146 9.22 -52.50 4.74
N HIS A 147 9.25 -52.49 6.08
CA HIS A 147 10.48 -52.51 6.90
C HIS A 147 11.43 -51.32 6.64
N LEU A 148 10.89 -50.13 6.33
CA LEU A 148 11.69 -48.93 6.08
C LEU A 148 12.71 -48.62 7.17
N SER A 149 12.35 -48.81 8.45
CA SER A 149 13.22 -48.55 9.60
C SER A 149 14.53 -49.37 9.61
N GLU A 150 14.58 -50.50 8.89
CA GLU A 150 15.78 -51.31 8.75
C GLU A 150 16.79 -50.75 7.73
N ILE A 151 16.36 -49.78 6.90
CA ILE A 151 17.14 -49.15 5.84
C ILE A 151 17.38 -47.67 6.20
N PHE A 152 16.35 -47.02 6.71
CA PHE A 152 16.36 -45.62 7.11
C PHE A 152 15.67 -45.47 8.47
N PRO A 153 16.42 -45.35 9.57
CA PRO A 153 15.86 -45.25 10.92
C PRO A 153 15.36 -43.83 11.26
N GLY A 154 15.61 -42.84 10.39
CA GLY A 154 15.18 -41.46 10.60
C GLY A 154 13.67 -41.27 10.42
N SER A 155 13.09 -40.38 11.20
CA SER A 155 11.71 -39.92 11.04
C SER A 155 11.71 -38.40 10.96
N TYR A 156 11.16 -37.88 9.87
CA TYR A 156 11.07 -36.45 9.60
C TYR A 156 9.60 -36.10 9.38
N THR A 157 9.19 -34.87 9.66
CA THR A 157 7.94 -34.34 9.09
C THR A 157 8.18 -33.90 7.66
N ASN A 158 7.12 -33.77 6.85
CA ASN A 158 7.24 -33.24 5.48
C ASN A 158 7.93 -31.86 5.45
N THR A 159 7.70 -31.01 6.45
CA THR A 159 8.34 -29.69 6.58
C THR A 159 9.83 -29.82 6.84
N GLN A 160 10.22 -30.67 7.79
CA GLN A 160 11.63 -30.90 8.11
C GLN A 160 12.37 -31.47 6.91
N LEU A 161 11.75 -32.42 6.20
CA LEU A 161 12.31 -33.00 5.00
C LEU A 161 12.45 -31.96 3.87
N SER A 162 11.44 -31.10 3.69
CA SER A 162 11.49 -30.04 2.67
C SER A 162 12.61 -29.04 2.97
N LYS A 163 12.74 -28.60 4.24
CA LYS A 163 13.85 -27.75 4.67
C LYS A 163 15.19 -28.47 4.44
N LEU A 164 15.34 -29.70 4.89
CA LEU A 164 16.59 -30.47 4.78
C LEU A 164 17.04 -30.68 3.33
N LEU A 165 16.11 -30.94 2.40
CA LEU A 165 16.44 -31.31 1.02
C LEU A 165 16.46 -30.12 0.08
N LEU A 166 15.68 -29.07 0.33
CA LEU A 166 15.38 -28.04 -0.67
C LEU A 166 15.62 -26.60 -0.20
N SER A 167 15.95 -26.33 1.09
CA SER A 167 16.13 -24.95 1.56
C SER A 167 17.19 -24.17 0.77
N ASP A 168 18.29 -24.84 0.42
CA ASP A 168 19.40 -24.22 -0.30
C ASP A 168 19.05 -23.86 -1.76
N LEU A 169 17.94 -24.42 -2.27
CA LEU A 169 17.40 -24.18 -3.60
C LEU A 169 16.16 -23.26 -3.56
N ASP A 170 15.66 -22.90 -2.39
CA ASP A 170 14.40 -22.18 -2.20
C ASP A 170 14.63 -20.74 -1.73
N ASP A 171 14.83 -19.84 -2.68
CA ASP A 171 14.62 -18.41 -2.44
C ASP A 171 13.12 -18.10 -2.46
N THR A 172 12.49 -18.28 -1.31
CA THR A 172 11.05 -18.11 -1.12
C THR A 172 10.55 -16.70 -1.46
N VAL A 173 11.35 -15.69 -1.16
CA VAL A 173 11.03 -14.27 -1.41
C VAL A 173 11.04 -14.00 -2.91
N THR A 174 12.14 -14.32 -3.59
CA THR A 174 12.27 -14.12 -5.04
C THR A 174 11.18 -14.89 -5.79
N ARG A 175 10.91 -16.14 -5.39
CA ARG A 175 9.91 -16.97 -6.04
C ARG A 175 8.49 -16.46 -5.83
N ARG A 176 8.13 -16.03 -4.61
CA ARG A 176 6.82 -15.40 -4.36
C ARG A 176 6.66 -14.13 -5.18
N ASN A 177 7.70 -13.31 -5.26
CA ASN A 177 7.69 -12.09 -6.06
C ASN A 177 7.41 -12.38 -7.55
N GLN A 178 8.09 -13.37 -8.14
CA GLN A 178 7.87 -13.79 -9.53
C GLN A 178 6.44 -14.30 -9.79
N ILE A 179 5.86 -15.05 -8.85
CA ILE A 179 4.49 -15.54 -8.97
C ILE A 179 3.50 -14.37 -8.92
N LEU A 180 3.69 -13.42 -8.02
CA LEU A 180 2.85 -12.23 -7.92
C LEU A 180 2.96 -11.36 -9.18
N ASP A 181 4.17 -11.17 -9.73
CA ASP A 181 4.36 -10.47 -11.01
C ASP A 181 3.63 -11.18 -12.15
N HIS A 182 3.68 -12.51 -12.19
CA HIS A 182 2.92 -13.28 -13.17
C HIS A 182 1.40 -13.06 -13.01
N LEU A 183 0.88 -13.08 -11.79
CA LEU A 183 -0.55 -12.85 -11.53
C LEU A 183 -0.98 -11.43 -11.90
N LEU A 184 -0.21 -10.41 -11.51
CA LEU A 184 -0.44 -9.01 -11.86
C LEU A 184 -0.43 -8.78 -13.38
N SER A 185 0.47 -9.45 -14.10
CA SER A 185 0.59 -9.32 -15.55
C SER A 185 -0.70 -9.72 -16.30
N ARG A 186 -1.54 -10.59 -15.72
CA ARG A 186 -2.83 -10.98 -16.31
C ARG A 186 -3.81 -9.79 -16.37
N PHE A 187 -3.57 -8.79 -15.54
CA PHE A 187 -4.33 -7.55 -15.46
C PHE A 187 -3.57 -6.36 -16.05
N ALA A 188 -2.42 -6.60 -16.68
CA ALA A 188 -1.49 -5.58 -17.19
C ALA A 188 -0.97 -4.60 -16.12
N GLU A 189 -0.89 -5.07 -14.88
CA GLU A 189 -0.45 -4.27 -13.74
C GLU A 189 1.04 -4.49 -13.48
N SER A 190 1.76 -3.44 -13.09
CA SER A 190 3.21 -3.48 -12.84
C SER A 190 3.59 -2.66 -11.61
N PHE A 191 4.41 -3.25 -10.75
CA PHE A 191 4.97 -2.63 -9.54
C PHE A 191 6.46 -2.31 -9.70
N SER A 192 7.01 -2.34 -10.92
CA SER A 192 8.45 -2.19 -11.14
C SER A 192 9.00 -0.85 -10.65
N GLU A 193 8.32 0.27 -10.95
CA GLU A 193 8.74 1.61 -10.52
C GLU A 193 8.68 1.75 -8.99
N TYR A 194 7.56 1.31 -8.39
CA TYR A 194 7.41 1.26 -6.94
C TYR A 194 8.51 0.42 -6.28
N ALA A 195 8.75 -0.81 -6.76
CA ALA A 195 9.77 -1.70 -6.23
C ALA A 195 11.18 -1.10 -6.34
N PHE A 196 11.47 -0.43 -7.45
CA PHE A 196 12.75 0.27 -7.64
C PHE A 196 12.92 1.40 -6.62
N LEU A 197 11.90 2.25 -6.45
CA LEU A 197 11.94 3.36 -5.49
C LEU A 197 12.04 2.86 -4.06
N MET A 198 11.30 1.82 -3.70
CA MET A 198 11.43 1.19 -2.38
C MET A 198 12.87 0.72 -2.16
N LYS A 199 13.49 0.06 -3.14
CA LYS A 199 14.89 -0.38 -3.02
C LYS A 199 15.89 0.78 -2.96
N GLN A 200 15.60 1.87 -3.65
CA GLN A 200 16.42 3.08 -3.61
C GLN A 200 16.32 3.78 -2.24
N LEU A 201 15.12 3.90 -1.68
CA LEU A 201 14.87 4.57 -0.40
C LEU A 201 15.35 3.75 0.81
N TYR A 202 15.21 2.42 0.72
CA TYR A 202 15.26 1.55 1.89
C TYR A 202 16.26 0.39 1.75
N GLY A 203 16.98 0.33 0.64
CA GLY A 203 17.97 -0.71 0.37
C GLY A 203 17.37 -2.05 -0.04
N THR A 204 18.13 -3.13 0.13
CA THR A 204 17.76 -4.46 -0.40
C THR A 204 16.72 -5.21 0.44
N ASN A 205 16.44 -4.78 1.67
CA ASN A 205 15.64 -5.55 2.62
C ASN A 205 14.12 -5.26 2.55
N VAL A 206 13.64 -4.68 1.44
CA VAL A 206 12.22 -4.29 1.26
C VAL A 206 11.40 -5.23 0.40
N ASP A 207 11.96 -6.38 0.01
CA ASP A 207 11.25 -7.33 -0.84
C ASP A 207 9.97 -7.86 -0.17
N LYS A 208 9.94 -7.93 1.17
CA LYS A 208 8.75 -8.34 1.92
C LYS A 208 7.62 -7.31 1.79
N GLU A 209 7.91 -6.03 2.00
CA GLU A 209 6.96 -4.91 1.88
C GLU A 209 6.42 -4.81 0.45
N ILE A 210 7.28 -5.03 -0.55
CA ILE A 210 6.88 -5.08 -1.97
C ILE A 210 5.92 -6.26 -2.22
N ILE A 211 6.23 -7.45 -1.71
CA ILE A 211 5.38 -8.63 -1.83
C ILE A 211 4.02 -8.38 -1.16
N GLU A 212 4.00 -7.78 0.03
CA GLU A 212 2.77 -7.45 0.75
C GLU A 212 1.92 -6.43 0.00
N ALA A 213 2.52 -5.40 -0.59
CA ALA A 213 1.82 -4.43 -1.43
C ALA A 213 1.18 -5.09 -2.65
N LYS A 214 1.91 -5.95 -3.36
CA LYS A 214 1.41 -6.71 -4.51
C LYS A 214 0.27 -7.65 -4.13
N ASP A 215 0.40 -8.38 -3.02
CA ASP A 215 -0.62 -9.30 -2.53
C ASP A 215 -1.90 -8.54 -2.16
N ARG A 216 -1.78 -7.42 -1.43
CA ARG A 216 -2.92 -6.57 -1.07
C ARG A 216 -3.63 -6.01 -2.29
N PHE A 217 -2.88 -5.50 -3.28
CA PHE A 217 -3.47 -5.00 -4.52
C PHE A 217 -4.23 -6.10 -5.28
N LEU A 218 -3.68 -7.33 -5.38
CA LEU A 218 -4.38 -8.45 -6.00
C LEU A 218 -5.63 -8.87 -5.21
N LYS A 219 -5.60 -8.85 -3.87
CA LYS A 219 -6.76 -9.14 -3.01
C LYS A 219 -7.90 -8.16 -3.27
N GLU A 220 -7.58 -6.88 -3.43
CA GLU A 220 -8.56 -5.80 -3.61
C GLU A 220 -8.77 -5.43 -5.09
N TYR A 221 -8.27 -6.25 -6.02
CA TYR A 221 -8.33 -5.96 -7.45
C TYR A 221 -9.77 -5.93 -7.98
N GLU A 222 -10.65 -6.79 -7.45
CA GLU A 222 -12.06 -6.81 -7.84
C GLU A 222 -12.69 -5.43 -7.60
N THR A 223 -12.60 -4.93 -6.37
CA THR A 223 -13.13 -3.63 -5.95
C THR A 223 -12.50 -2.49 -6.75
N THR A 224 -11.17 -2.42 -6.79
CA THR A 224 -10.47 -1.33 -7.48
C THR A 224 -10.59 -1.41 -9.01
N GLY A 225 -10.90 -2.58 -9.55
CA GLY A 225 -11.10 -2.83 -10.97
C GLY A 225 -12.49 -2.48 -11.46
N CYS A 226 -13.55 -2.86 -10.73
CA CYS A 226 -14.94 -2.63 -11.14
C CYS A 226 -15.46 -1.24 -10.73
N GLU A 227 -14.95 -0.68 -9.63
CA GLU A 227 -15.41 0.60 -9.09
C GLU A 227 -14.57 1.79 -9.57
N ARG A 228 -13.66 1.65 -10.55
CA ARG A 228 -12.67 2.71 -10.93
C ARG A 228 -13.27 4.11 -11.09
N GLY A 229 -14.46 4.21 -11.67
CA GLY A 229 -15.17 5.48 -11.90
C GLY A 229 -16.06 5.96 -10.75
N LEU A 230 -16.10 5.25 -9.62
CA LEU A 230 -16.95 5.57 -8.48
C LEU A 230 -16.26 6.55 -7.53
N SER A 231 -17.01 7.58 -7.16
CA SER A 231 -16.68 8.48 -6.05
C SER A 231 -17.11 7.87 -4.71
N PHE A 232 -16.69 8.50 -3.62
CA PHE A 232 -17.17 8.16 -2.29
C PHE A 232 -18.65 8.47 -2.12
N ASN A 233 -19.33 7.71 -1.28
CA ASN A 233 -20.74 7.93 -1.01
C ASN A 233 -20.90 9.04 0.04
N TYR A 234 -21.25 10.25 -0.38
CA TYR A 234 -21.53 11.36 0.54
C TYR A 234 -23.03 11.53 0.87
N TYR A 235 -23.91 10.83 0.16
CA TYR A 235 -25.34 11.08 0.22
C TYR A 235 -25.98 10.46 1.48
N LYS A 236 -26.44 11.33 2.40
CA LYS A 236 -27.16 10.97 3.64
C LYS A 236 -26.43 9.92 4.48
N GLN A 237 -25.10 9.99 4.51
CA GLN A 237 -24.30 9.16 5.39
C GLN A 237 -24.50 9.54 6.85
N LEU A 238 -24.33 8.58 7.76
CA LEU A 238 -24.19 8.87 9.18
C LEU A 238 -22.84 9.59 9.43
N PRO A 239 -22.74 10.48 10.45
CA PRO A 239 -21.50 11.19 10.78
C PRO A 239 -20.26 10.28 10.91
N GLU A 240 -20.41 9.10 11.49
CA GLU A 240 -19.36 8.09 11.64
C GLU A 240 -18.86 7.47 10.32
N ASN A 241 -19.61 7.63 9.22
CA ASN A 241 -19.24 7.15 7.88
C ASN A 241 -18.61 8.26 7.02
N LEU A 242 -18.29 9.42 7.62
CA LEU A 242 -17.75 10.59 6.92
C LEU A 242 -16.30 10.91 7.26
N TRP A 243 -15.78 10.46 8.39
CA TRP A 243 -14.38 10.69 8.79
C TRP A 243 -13.87 9.45 9.52
N ASP A 244 -12.57 9.19 9.46
CA ASP A 244 -11.92 7.97 9.93
C ASP A 244 -12.54 6.71 9.29
N THR A 245 -12.71 6.76 7.97
CA THR A 245 -13.49 5.77 7.20
C THR A 245 -12.86 5.43 5.85
N THR A 246 -13.11 4.22 5.37
CA THR A 246 -12.75 3.73 4.02
C THR A 246 -13.77 4.13 2.94
N ASN A 247 -14.79 4.92 3.30
CA ASN A 247 -15.72 5.56 2.35
C ASN A 247 -15.02 6.70 1.59
N VAL A 248 -14.15 6.32 0.66
CA VAL A 248 -13.36 7.18 -0.23
C VAL A 248 -13.56 6.75 -1.68
N SER A 249 -13.14 7.59 -2.64
CA SER A 249 -13.26 7.26 -4.06
C SER A 249 -12.41 6.03 -4.39
N SER A 250 -12.87 5.21 -5.34
CA SER A 250 -12.11 4.01 -5.71
C SER A 250 -10.80 4.35 -6.41
N PHE A 251 -10.71 5.54 -7.03
CA PHE A 251 -9.45 6.15 -7.46
C PHE A 251 -8.47 6.31 -6.29
N GLN A 252 -8.89 6.89 -5.16
CA GLN A 252 -8.05 7.05 -3.97
C GLN A 252 -7.57 5.69 -3.43
N LYS A 253 -8.47 4.69 -3.34
CA LYS A 253 -8.10 3.32 -2.93
C LYS A 253 -7.03 2.73 -3.84
N ARG A 254 -7.22 2.88 -5.16
CA ARG A 254 -6.32 2.32 -6.17
C ARG A 254 -4.94 2.97 -6.13
N ILE A 255 -4.83 4.29 -6.02
CA ILE A 255 -3.53 4.97 -5.89
C ILE A 255 -2.82 4.54 -4.60
N ALA A 256 -3.53 4.44 -3.49
CA ALA A 256 -2.95 3.98 -2.24
C ALA A 256 -2.35 2.56 -2.41
N LEU A 257 -3.11 1.62 -2.98
CA LEU A 257 -2.63 0.25 -3.17
C LEU A 257 -1.46 0.16 -4.17
N LEU A 258 -1.50 0.88 -5.28
CA LEU A 258 -0.40 0.91 -6.28
C LEU A 258 0.87 1.57 -5.74
N SER A 259 0.72 2.50 -4.80
CA SER A 259 1.84 3.12 -4.09
C SER A 259 2.22 2.37 -2.81
N GLY A 260 1.63 1.20 -2.55
CA GLY A 260 1.95 0.35 -1.38
C GLY A 260 1.51 0.93 -0.04
N ASN A 261 0.59 1.90 -0.02
CA ASN A 261 -0.03 2.41 1.20
C ASN A 261 -1.16 1.46 1.66
N PRO A 262 -1.06 0.88 2.88
CA PRO A 262 -2.09 -0.02 3.42
C PRO A 262 -3.42 0.66 3.76
N ASP A 263 -3.39 1.96 4.07
CA ASP A 263 -4.55 2.65 4.62
C ASP A 263 -4.95 3.85 3.76
N TYR A 264 -5.99 3.63 2.96
CA TYR A 264 -6.62 4.64 2.11
C TYR A 264 -7.77 5.39 2.80
N SER A 265 -8.00 5.20 4.10
CA SER A 265 -9.05 5.88 4.83
C SER A 265 -8.89 7.41 4.80
N ARG A 266 -10.02 8.11 4.80
CA ARG A 266 -10.05 9.55 5.07
C ARG A 266 -9.99 9.74 6.58
N ARG A 267 -8.87 10.25 7.08
CA ARG A 267 -8.53 10.46 8.50
C ARG A 267 -7.57 11.64 8.60
N ASN A 268 -7.32 12.15 9.80
CA ASN A 268 -6.30 13.19 9.97
C ASN A 268 -4.89 12.63 9.73
N PHE A 269 -4.14 13.26 8.82
CA PHE A 269 -2.73 13.01 8.61
C PHE A 269 -1.86 13.87 9.54
N SER A 270 -2.35 15.03 10.02
CA SER A 270 -1.56 15.89 10.91
C SER A 270 -1.29 15.30 12.30
N ASP A 271 -2.14 14.37 12.76
CA ASP A 271 -1.98 13.64 14.03
C ASP A 271 -0.95 12.51 13.87
N ASP A 272 0.30 12.91 13.62
CA ASP A 272 1.43 12.00 13.46
C ASP A 272 2.13 11.81 14.82
N PRO A 273 2.33 10.56 15.29
CA PRO A 273 3.13 10.29 16.49
C PRO A 273 4.59 10.75 16.38
N LEU A 274 5.09 10.96 15.15
CA LEU A 274 6.39 11.54 14.86
C LEU A 274 6.35 13.06 15.01
N GLU A 275 7.15 13.56 15.93
CA GLU A 275 7.44 14.98 16.05
C GLU A 275 8.83 15.28 15.50
N ILE A 276 8.91 16.25 14.59
CA ILE A 276 10.15 16.84 14.09
C ILE A 276 10.21 18.27 14.63
N TYR A 277 11.38 18.70 15.09
CA TYR A 277 11.58 20.06 15.59
C TYR A 277 13.01 20.53 15.33
N GLU A 278 13.17 21.85 15.27
CA GLU A 278 14.45 22.52 15.04
C GLU A 278 15.07 22.92 16.38
N GLU A 279 16.37 22.67 16.53
CA GLU A 279 17.20 23.24 17.59
C GLU A 279 18.19 24.21 16.92
N VAL A 280 18.11 25.49 17.28
CA VAL A 280 19.14 26.47 16.95
C VAL A 280 20.08 26.51 18.14
N ASP A 281 21.30 26.04 17.94
CA ASP A 281 22.32 26.04 18.97
C ASP A 281 23.07 27.39 19.01
N ALA A 282 24.19 27.45 19.74
CA ALA A 282 24.99 28.66 19.86
C ALA A 282 25.83 28.97 18.61
N ASP A 283 25.98 28.05 17.66
CA ASP A 283 26.78 28.21 16.45
C ASP A 283 25.98 28.80 15.28
N GLY A 284 24.65 28.76 15.37
CA GLY A 284 23.73 29.42 14.46
C GLY A 284 23.31 28.57 13.26
N TYR A 285 23.67 27.29 13.21
CA TYR A 285 23.10 26.35 12.24
C TYR A 285 21.77 25.79 12.73
N ILE A 286 20.85 25.57 11.79
CA ILE A 286 19.58 24.87 12.06
C ILE A 286 19.88 23.38 12.10
N GLU A 287 19.59 22.75 13.23
CA GLU A 287 19.70 21.31 13.40
C GLU A 287 18.32 20.69 13.64
N TYR A 288 18.03 19.60 12.94
CA TYR A 288 16.76 18.89 13.07
C TYR A 288 16.87 17.76 14.10
N ARG A 289 15.78 17.55 14.83
CA ARG A 289 15.59 16.41 15.75
C ARG A 289 14.23 15.80 15.57
N PHE A 290 14.09 14.56 16.03
CA PHE A 290 12.82 13.87 16.05
C PHE A 290 12.56 13.16 17.38
N ARG A 291 11.28 12.93 17.69
CA ARG A 291 10.82 12.07 18.78
C ARG A 291 9.48 11.43 18.47
N PHE A 292 9.24 10.26 19.03
CA PHE A 292 7.95 9.57 18.97
C PHE A 292 7.20 9.77 20.28
N ARG A 293 5.91 10.10 20.18
CA ARG A 293 5.00 10.21 21.33
C ARG A 293 3.85 9.22 21.24
N ASP A 294 3.42 8.73 22.39
CA ASP A 294 2.13 8.07 22.49
C ASP A 294 0.98 9.08 22.54
N THR A 295 -0.26 8.57 22.50
CA THR A 295 -1.48 9.39 22.58
C THR A 295 -1.63 10.14 23.90
N ALA A 296 -0.85 9.80 24.94
CA ALA A 296 -0.82 10.52 26.21
C ALA A 296 0.28 11.61 26.24
N GLY A 297 1.02 11.79 25.14
CA GLY A 297 2.12 12.74 25.00
C GLY A 297 3.46 12.23 25.58
N THR A 298 3.52 10.99 26.06
CA THR A 298 4.73 10.38 26.62
C THR A 298 5.75 10.14 25.51
N ILE A 299 6.99 10.59 25.72
CA ILE A 299 8.08 10.34 24.78
C ILE A 299 8.49 8.87 24.85
N LEU A 300 8.31 8.15 23.75
CA LEU A 300 8.69 6.75 23.59
C LEU A 300 10.14 6.58 23.16
N GLY A 301 10.64 7.50 22.34
CA GLY A 301 12.04 7.58 21.93
C GLY A 301 12.35 8.89 21.22
N SER A 302 13.61 9.30 21.24
CA SER A 302 14.12 10.50 20.58
C SER A 302 15.39 10.18 19.81
N GLY A 303 15.63 10.91 18.72
CA GLY A 303 16.86 10.81 17.96
C GLY A 303 18.09 11.01 18.84
N SER A 304 19.14 10.21 18.59
CA SER A 304 20.36 10.17 19.40
C SER A 304 21.31 11.35 19.16
N LYS A 305 21.18 12.02 18.01
CA LYS A 305 22.05 13.07 17.47
C LYS A 305 21.25 14.11 16.69
N HIS A 306 21.98 15.11 16.20
CA HIS A 306 21.48 16.24 15.42
C HIS A 306 21.70 16.00 13.93
N TYR A 307 20.80 16.52 13.08
CA TYR A 307 20.88 16.36 11.63
C TYR A 307 20.87 17.71 10.95
N HIS A 308 21.81 17.95 10.04
CA HIS A 308 21.88 19.19 9.26
C HIS A 308 20.97 19.19 8.02
N SER A 309 20.28 18.08 7.72
CA SER A 309 19.30 18.03 6.64
C SER A 309 18.15 17.09 6.98
N LEU A 310 16.95 17.45 6.48
CA LEU A 310 15.76 16.61 6.59
C LEU A 310 15.98 15.23 5.95
N SER A 311 16.75 15.14 4.87
CA SER A 311 17.09 13.85 4.23
C SER A 311 17.78 12.90 5.21
N LYS A 312 18.85 13.38 5.89
CA LYS A 312 19.58 12.57 6.88
C LYS A 312 18.71 12.25 8.11
N LEU A 313 17.83 13.18 8.51
CA LEU A 313 16.86 12.96 9.58
C LEU A 313 15.91 11.81 9.23
N TYR A 314 15.30 11.83 8.04
CA TYR A 314 14.37 10.80 7.59
C TYR A 314 15.04 9.44 7.40
N GLU A 315 16.30 9.41 6.93
CA GLU A 315 17.10 8.17 6.89
C GLU A 315 17.25 7.54 8.27
N GLU A 316 17.46 8.33 9.33
CA GLU A 316 17.55 7.78 10.68
C GLU A 316 16.18 7.43 11.27
N ILE A 317 15.14 8.24 11.05
CA ILE A 317 13.76 7.90 11.43
C ILE A 317 13.39 6.53 10.83
N PHE A 318 13.78 6.28 9.58
CA PHE A 318 13.59 5.00 8.92
C PHE A 318 14.32 3.85 9.63
N ASN A 319 15.61 4.02 9.95
CA ASN A 319 16.36 3.02 10.73
C ASN A 319 15.68 2.73 12.08
N VAL A 320 15.19 3.77 12.76
CA VAL A 320 14.46 3.63 14.02
C VAL A 320 13.15 2.87 13.83
N LYS A 321 12.37 3.17 12.80
CA LYS A 321 11.12 2.45 12.46
C LYS A 321 11.37 0.97 12.16
N ASN A 322 12.48 0.63 11.50
CA ASN A 322 12.82 -0.75 11.19
C ASN A 322 13.32 -1.53 12.41
N TYR A 323 14.33 -1.01 13.10
CA TYR A 323 14.99 -1.75 14.18
C TYR A 323 14.20 -1.68 15.49
N GLY A 324 13.43 -0.61 15.71
CA GLY A 324 12.62 -0.43 16.92
C GLY A 324 11.48 -1.45 17.08
N ARG A 325 11.21 -2.24 16.05
CA ARG A 325 10.23 -3.33 16.06
C ARG A 325 10.73 -4.61 16.74
N PHE A 326 12.01 -4.68 17.07
CA PHE A 326 12.63 -5.89 17.60
C PHE A 326 13.34 -5.61 18.93
N ALA A 327 12.93 -6.32 19.98
CA ALA A 327 13.49 -6.17 21.32
C ALA A 327 15.01 -6.42 21.37
N GLU A 328 15.53 -7.27 20.48
CA GLU A 328 16.96 -7.61 20.38
C GLU A 328 17.87 -6.45 19.96
N HIS A 329 17.31 -5.38 19.36
CA HIS A 329 18.07 -4.19 18.99
C HIS A 329 18.09 -3.12 20.09
N TYR A 330 17.56 -3.42 21.27
CA TYR A 330 17.61 -2.53 22.43
C TYR A 330 18.71 -2.94 23.41
N GLU A 331 19.60 -2.00 23.72
CA GLU A 331 20.65 -2.18 24.72
C GLU A 331 20.28 -1.50 26.05
N ILE A 332 20.18 -2.29 27.12
CA ILE A 332 20.01 -1.76 28.48
C ILE A 332 21.37 -1.37 29.04
N LYS A 333 21.46 -0.13 29.54
CA LYS A 333 22.65 0.45 30.19
C LYS A 333 22.30 0.90 31.61
N THR A 334 23.32 1.00 32.45
CA THR A 334 23.19 1.38 33.86
C THR A 334 23.90 2.69 34.13
N THR A 335 23.25 3.62 34.83
CA THR A 335 23.87 4.87 35.28
C THR A 335 24.80 4.63 36.47
N ALA A 336 25.67 5.60 36.77
CA ALA A 336 26.49 5.56 37.98
C ALA A 336 25.67 5.48 39.29
N SER A 337 24.40 5.91 39.26
CA SER A 337 23.45 5.83 40.38
C SER A 337 22.69 4.50 40.47
N GLY A 338 23.00 3.52 39.61
CA GLY A 338 22.36 2.20 39.59
C GLY A 338 20.97 2.17 38.96
N LYS A 339 20.58 3.20 38.21
CA LYS A 339 19.33 3.21 37.43
C LYS A 339 19.57 2.62 36.04
N PHE A 340 18.55 1.99 35.47
CA PHE A 340 18.59 1.41 34.13
C PHE A 340 17.98 2.37 33.10
N TYR A 341 18.55 2.42 31.91
CA TYR A 341 17.99 3.10 30.73
C TYR A 341 18.30 2.24 29.50
N PHE A 342 17.71 2.54 28.35
CA PHE A 342 17.98 1.79 27.13
C PHE A 342 18.11 2.67 25.89
N ASN A 343 18.88 2.17 24.94
CA ASN A 343 19.11 2.78 23.63
C ASN A 343 18.70 1.79 22.54
N LEU A 344 18.14 2.30 21.45
CA LEU A 344 17.97 1.54 20.22
C LEU A 344 19.26 1.62 19.41
N THR A 345 19.72 0.47 18.91
CA THR A 345 20.98 0.37 18.17
C THR A 345 20.78 -0.05 16.72
N ASN A 346 21.73 0.35 15.87
CA ASN A 346 21.79 -0.05 14.47
C ASN A 346 22.70 -1.29 14.33
N PRO A 347 22.17 -2.47 13.99
CA PRO A 347 22.96 -3.69 13.87
C PRO A 347 24.02 -3.63 12.75
N ASN A 348 23.88 -2.72 11.77
CA ASN A 348 24.89 -2.53 10.73
C ASN A 348 26.17 -1.84 11.25
N PHE A 349 26.10 -1.19 12.42
CA PHE A 349 27.22 -0.53 13.07
C PHE A 349 27.39 -1.11 14.48
N PRO A 350 27.97 -2.31 14.63
CA PRO A 350 28.02 -3.01 15.90
C PRO A 350 29.03 -2.44 16.91
N ASP A 351 29.93 -1.54 16.49
CA ASP A 351 30.91 -0.93 17.40
C ASP A 351 30.23 0.12 18.30
N PRO A 352 30.21 -0.07 19.64
CA PRO A 352 29.57 0.88 20.56
C PRO A 352 30.18 2.28 20.56
N ASN A 353 31.38 2.46 20.00
CA ASN A 353 32.04 3.77 19.87
C ASN A 353 31.73 4.48 18.55
N ASP A 354 31.09 3.81 17.59
CA ASP A 354 30.62 4.45 16.36
C ASP A 354 29.39 5.30 16.70
N GLU A 355 29.38 6.57 16.28
CA GLU A 355 28.26 7.47 16.52
C GLU A 355 26.96 7.01 15.84
N ARG A 356 27.06 6.15 14.81
CA ARG A 356 25.92 5.53 14.11
C ARG A 356 25.36 4.30 14.82
N HIS A 357 26.03 3.82 15.87
CA HIS A 357 25.58 2.65 16.62
C HIS A 357 24.29 2.93 17.38
N VAL A 358 24.17 4.08 18.07
CA VAL A 358 22.95 4.45 18.80
C VAL A 358 22.10 5.38 17.93
N ILE A 359 20.89 4.96 17.58
CA ILE A 359 20.02 5.70 16.65
C ILE A 359 18.83 6.38 17.34
N ALA A 360 18.37 5.81 18.46
CA ALA A 360 17.37 6.45 19.30
C ALA A 360 17.58 6.13 20.77
N ARG A 361 17.06 6.99 21.65
CA ARG A 361 17.18 6.88 23.10
C ARG A 361 15.84 7.19 23.75
N LYS A 362 15.47 6.45 24.80
CA LYS A 362 14.37 6.85 25.68
C LYS A 362 14.94 7.58 26.89
N ILE A 363 14.60 8.86 27.05
CA ILE A 363 15.07 9.69 28.18
C ILE A 363 14.23 9.37 29.43
N ALA A 364 14.36 8.15 29.95
CA ALA A 364 13.69 7.68 31.15
C ALA A 364 14.60 6.69 31.91
N TYR A 365 14.51 6.70 33.25
CA TYR A 365 15.33 5.88 34.12
C TYR A 365 14.47 4.94 34.97
N TYR A 366 14.85 3.67 35.03
CA TYR A 366 14.13 2.61 35.72
C TYR A 366 14.91 2.09 36.93
N ASN A 367 14.18 1.61 37.93
CA ASN A 367 14.77 1.10 39.17
C ASN A 367 15.30 -0.33 39.05
N THR A 368 14.77 -1.11 38.10
CA THR A 368 15.09 -2.52 37.89
C THR A 368 15.25 -2.79 36.41
N GLN A 369 16.04 -3.80 36.04
CA GLN A 369 16.20 -4.25 34.66
C GLN A 369 14.86 -4.72 34.07
N ALA A 370 14.06 -5.47 34.84
CA ALA A 370 12.73 -5.92 34.41
C ALA A 370 11.77 -4.76 34.04
N ASN A 371 11.87 -3.61 34.71
CA ASN A 371 11.06 -2.44 34.35
C ASN A 371 11.54 -1.80 33.03
N ALA A 372 12.85 -1.86 32.75
CA ALA A 372 13.40 -1.42 31.47
C ALA A 372 12.99 -2.36 30.33
N GLU A 373 13.02 -3.68 30.55
CA GLU A 373 12.54 -4.71 29.60
C GLU A 373 11.05 -4.53 29.29
N ALA A 374 10.19 -4.36 30.30
CA ALA A 374 8.78 -4.10 30.08
C ALA A 374 8.52 -2.79 29.30
N ALA A 375 9.37 -1.78 29.50
CA ALA A 375 9.29 -0.54 28.72
C ALA A 375 9.80 -0.71 27.28
N ILE A 376 10.78 -1.58 27.04
CA ILE A 376 11.19 -1.98 25.68
C ILE A 376 10.03 -2.69 24.99
N ASP A 377 9.38 -3.66 25.65
CA ASP A 377 8.23 -4.37 25.09
C ASP A 377 7.09 -3.41 24.68
N ALA A 378 6.83 -2.39 25.50
CA ALA A 378 5.84 -1.36 25.18
C ALA A 378 6.23 -0.50 23.97
N VAL A 379 7.52 -0.13 23.85
CA VAL A 379 8.01 0.60 22.67
C VAL A 379 7.96 -0.30 21.43
N VAL A 380 8.37 -1.56 21.53
CA VAL A 380 8.32 -2.54 20.45
C VAL A 380 6.87 -2.75 19.95
N ALA A 381 5.92 -2.88 20.87
CA ALA A 381 4.50 -2.97 20.52
C ALA A 381 4.05 -1.71 19.75
N PHE A 382 4.37 -0.52 20.26
CA PHE A 382 4.07 0.74 19.57
C PHE A 382 4.71 0.81 18.17
N MET A 383 5.97 0.43 18.01
CA MET A 383 6.68 0.50 16.72
C MET A 383 6.13 -0.50 15.70
N ASN A 384 5.59 -1.63 16.16
CA ASN A 384 4.91 -2.61 15.31
C ASN A 384 3.52 -2.14 14.89
N ASP A 385 2.82 -1.41 15.76
CA ASP A 385 1.51 -0.83 15.46
C ASP A 385 1.59 0.48 14.66
N LEU A 386 2.76 1.14 14.66
CA LEU A 386 2.99 2.40 13.97
C LEU A 386 2.85 2.24 12.45
N GLN A 387 1.71 2.67 11.93
CA GLN A 387 1.46 2.79 10.50
C GLN A 387 2.07 4.09 9.95
N PRO A 388 2.53 4.12 8.69
CA PRO A 388 2.89 5.37 8.03
C PRO A 388 1.67 6.30 7.99
N ASN A 389 1.82 7.56 8.40
CA ASN A 389 0.71 8.52 8.30
C ASN A 389 0.59 9.12 6.89
N GLU A 390 0.51 8.23 5.91
CA GLU A 390 0.46 8.55 4.49
C GLU A 390 -0.95 8.32 3.97
N GLY A 391 -1.35 9.12 2.99
CA GLY A 391 -2.65 9.01 2.35
C GLY A 391 -2.86 10.14 1.36
N MET A 392 -4.11 10.43 1.03
CA MET A 392 -4.46 11.62 0.26
C MET A 392 -5.92 12.00 0.48
N TYR A 393 -6.24 13.24 0.16
CA TYR A 393 -7.61 13.68 -0.05
C TYR A 393 -7.85 13.91 -1.54
N VAL A 394 -8.86 13.25 -2.08
CA VAL A 394 -9.40 13.56 -3.41
C VAL A 394 -10.65 14.41 -3.23
N ILE A 395 -10.55 15.70 -3.58
CA ILE A 395 -11.64 16.65 -3.46
C ILE A 395 -12.15 17.00 -4.85
N GLU A 396 -13.34 16.51 -5.16
CA GLU A 396 -14.02 16.81 -6.41
C GLU A 396 -14.65 18.19 -6.37
N HIS A 397 -14.22 19.08 -7.27
CA HIS A 397 -14.68 20.46 -7.23
C HIS A 397 -16.19 20.57 -7.49
N ILE A 398 -16.77 19.67 -8.29
CA ILE A 398 -18.22 19.65 -8.54
C ILE A 398 -19.04 19.55 -7.24
N LEU A 399 -18.51 18.91 -6.20
CA LEU A 399 -19.17 18.80 -4.89
C LEU A 399 -19.13 20.11 -4.09
N LEU A 400 -18.19 21.01 -4.41
CA LEU A 400 -18.01 22.33 -3.81
C LEU A 400 -18.86 23.40 -4.50
N ARG A 401 -19.63 23.02 -5.53
CA ARG A 401 -20.52 23.94 -6.22
C ARG A 401 -21.61 24.45 -5.25
N PRO A 402 -21.77 25.77 -5.11
CA PRO A 402 -22.86 26.37 -4.35
C PRO A 402 -24.26 25.95 -4.81
N ASP A 403 -25.21 25.88 -3.87
CA ASP A 403 -26.64 25.80 -4.17
C ASP A 403 -27.14 27.15 -4.69
N VAL A 404 -27.16 27.32 -6.02
CA VAL A 404 -27.62 28.57 -6.65
C VAL A 404 -29.14 28.56 -6.75
N THR A 405 -29.81 29.16 -5.77
CA THR A 405 -31.28 29.31 -5.72
C THR A 405 -31.76 30.73 -6.03
N LYS A 406 -30.84 31.66 -6.27
CA LYS A 406 -31.09 33.08 -6.54
C LYS A 406 -30.27 33.54 -7.74
N GLU A 407 -30.80 34.52 -8.48
CA GLU A 407 -30.15 35.08 -9.68
C GLU A 407 -28.88 35.89 -9.36
N THR A 408 -28.72 36.38 -8.12
CA THR A 408 -27.55 37.14 -7.66
C THR A 408 -26.97 36.57 -6.38
N MET A 409 -25.66 36.29 -6.39
CA MET A 409 -24.88 35.79 -5.26
C MET A 409 -23.52 36.48 -5.17
N THR A 410 -22.95 36.54 -3.97
CA THR A 410 -21.62 37.11 -3.72
C THR A 410 -20.54 36.22 -4.34
N LYS A 411 -19.56 36.83 -5.06
CA LYS A 411 -18.46 36.11 -5.73
C LYS A 411 -17.68 35.19 -4.78
N GLU A 412 -17.49 35.62 -3.53
CA GLU A 412 -16.81 34.86 -2.47
C GLU A 412 -17.46 33.50 -2.15
N TYR A 413 -18.69 33.26 -2.62
CA TYR A 413 -19.35 31.97 -2.43
C TYR A 413 -18.84 30.91 -3.42
N PHE A 414 -18.25 31.34 -4.53
CA PHE A 414 -17.72 30.46 -5.57
C PHE A 414 -16.21 30.26 -5.41
N LEU A 415 -15.69 29.19 -6.00
CA LEU A 415 -14.25 29.04 -6.18
C LEU A 415 -13.75 30.17 -7.08
N PRO A 416 -12.58 30.78 -6.77
CA PRO A 416 -12.02 31.81 -7.62
C PRO A 416 -11.62 31.23 -8.98
N ILE A 417 -11.68 32.08 -10.01
CA ILE A 417 -11.20 31.80 -11.37
C ILE A 417 -9.96 32.70 -11.57
N CYS A 418 -8.87 32.17 -12.12
CA CYS A 418 -7.68 32.98 -12.45
C CYS A 418 -8.06 34.01 -13.52
N GLU A 419 -7.86 35.30 -13.24
CA GLU A 419 -8.25 36.43 -14.11
C GLU A 419 -7.12 36.89 -15.05
N ASP A 420 -5.94 36.24 -15.05
CA ASP A 420 -4.80 36.67 -15.85
C ASP A 420 -5.06 36.42 -17.35
N ASN A 421 -5.30 37.51 -18.09
CA ASN A 421 -5.61 37.61 -19.52
C ASN A 421 -7.01 37.11 -19.96
N CYS A 422 -8.06 37.72 -19.39
CA CYS A 422 -9.46 37.66 -19.84
C CYS A 422 -9.76 38.26 -21.24
N GLU A 423 -8.95 38.00 -22.28
CA GLU A 423 -9.31 38.38 -23.66
C GLU A 423 -10.34 37.41 -24.28
N SER A 424 -10.54 36.23 -23.70
CA SER A 424 -11.64 35.33 -24.07
C SER A 424 -12.80 35.48 -23.09
N CYS A 425 -14.01 35.76 -23.61
CA CYS A 425 -15.22 35.99 -22.81
C CYS A 425 -15.80 34.70 -22.16
N GLU A 426 -15.05 33.62 -22.10
CA GLU A 426 -15.46 32.35 -21.49
C GLU A 426 -14.72 32.19 -20.17
N GLY A 427 -15.37 32.58 -19.07
CA GLY A 427 -14.84 32.31 -17.73
C GLY A 427 -14.62 30.81 -17.56
N ILE A 428 -13.39 30.43 -17.22
CA ILE A 428 -13.00 29.03 -17.02
C ILE A 428 -13.81 28.47 -15.86
N ASP A 429 -14.67 27.48 -16.11
CA ASP A 429 -15.45 26.80 -15.06
C ASP A 429 -14.50 26.13 -14.04
N PRO A 430 -14.49 26.55 -12.75
CA PRO A 430 -13.59 26.00 -11.75
C PRO A 430 -14.10 24.67 -11.16
N TYR A 431 -15.26 24.18 -11.57
CA TYR A 431 -15.93 23.00 -10.99
C TYR A 431 -15.90 21.76 -11.89
N SER A 432 -16.27 21.91 -13.16
CA SER A 432 -16.40 20.76 -14.06
C SER A 432 -15.04 20.14 -14.35
N PHE A 433 -14.99 18.81 -14.27
CA PHE A 433 -13.80 18.00 -14.59
C PHE A 433 -12.52 18.45 -13.88
N ARG A 434 -12.65 18.92 -12.63
CA ARG A 434 -11.52 19.37 -11.80
C ARG A 434 -11.53 18.68 -10.45
N VAL A 435 -10.36 18.25 -10.02
CA VAL A 435 -10.13 17.69 -8.68
C VAL A 435 -8.90 18.35 -8.05
N SER A 436 -8.94 18.54 -6.74
CA SER A 436 -7.75 18.81 -5.94
C SER A 436 -7.33 17.51 -5.25
N ILE A 437 -6.09 17.10 -5.44
CA ILE A 437 -5.48 15.95 -4.77
C ILE A 437 -4.48 16.50 -3.78
N VAL A 438 -4.73 16.27 -2.50
CA VAL A 438 -3.92 16.82 -1.41
C VAL A 438 -3.23 15.69 -0.68
N LEU A 439 -1.91 15.79 -0.52
CA LEU A 439 -1.07 14.80 0.15
C LEU A 439 -0.25 15.48 1.27
N PRO A 440 0.05 14.80 2.39
CA PRO A 440 0.98 15.31 3.39
C PRO A 440 2.39 15.48 2.79
N GLY A 441 3.04 16.61 3.05
CA GLY A 441 4.34 16.90 2.46
C GLY A 441 5.56 16.35 3.21
N TRP A 442 5.39 15.76 4.40
CA TRP A 442 6.47 15.55 5.37
C TRP A 442 6.76 14.09 5.75
N THR A 443 6.02 13.10 5.24
CA THR A 443 6.29 11.70 5.62
C THR A 443 7.60 11.20 4.99
N GLU A 444 8.10 10.04 5.40
CA GLU A 444 9.37 9.52 4.90
C GLU A 444 9.40 9.37 3.37
N ARG A 445 8.33 8.84 2.77
CA ARG A 445 8.27 8.71 1.30
C ARG A 445 7.81 10.00 0.65
N TYR A 446 6.85 10.69 1.25
CA TYR A 446 6.26 11.88 0.63
C TYR A 446 7.17 13.10 0.74
N SER A 447 8.21 13.11 1.57
CA SER A 447 9.28 14.13 1.53
C SER A 447 10.30 13.89 0.42
N ASN A 448 10.39 12.67 -0.13
CA ASN A 448 11.35 12.33 -1.18
C ASN A 448 10.85 12.76 -2.58
N VAL A 449 11.67 13.54 -3.29
CA VAL A 449 11.33 14.13 -4.60
C VAL A 449 11.11 13.08 -5.70
N ASP A 450 11.90 12.01 -5.72
CA ASP A 450 11.72 10.93 -6.71
C ASP A 450 10.41 10.17 -6.46
N PHE A 451 10.06 9.93 -5.20
CA PHE A 451 8.79 9.32 -4.83
C PHE A 451 7.60 10.23 -5.16
N ARG A 452 7.70 11.55 -4.90
CA ARG A 452 6.67 12.52 -5.33
C ARG A 452 6.45 12.48 -6.84
N ARG A 453 7.52 12.44 -7.63
CA ARG A 453 7.43 12.35 -9.10
C ARG A 453 6.70 11.07 -9.54
N PHE A 454 7.02 9.94 -8.92
CA PHE A 454 6.31 8.69 -9.16
C PHE A 454 4.82 8.78 -8.80
N MET A 455 4.50 9.35 -7.63
CA MET A 455 3.11 9.53 -7.20
C MET A 455 2.32 10.44 -8.14
N GLU A 456 2.91 11.56 -8.57
CA GLU A 456 2.29 12.49 -9.51
C GLU A 456 2.04 11.84 -10.88
N ASP A 457 3.00 11.09 -11.40
CA ASP A 457 2.86 10.36 -12.66
C ASP A 457 1.83 9.23 -12.55
N LEU A 458 1.82 8.50 -11.43
CA LEU A 458 0.83 7.47 -11.14
C LEU A 458 -0.59 8.07 -11.08
N ILE A 459 -0.76 9.19 -10.37
CA ILE A 459 -2.02 9.93 -10.30
C ILE A 459 -2.49 10.34 -11.69
N GLN A 460 -1.61 10.89 -12.53
CA GLN A 460 -1.96 11.32 -13.88
C GLN A 460 -2.32 10.16 -14.81
N LYS A 461 -1.63 9.02 -14.69
CA LYS A 461 -1.92 7.80 -15.48
C LYS A 461 -3.26 7.17 -15.12
N GLU A 462 -3.65 7.22 -13.85
CA GLU A 462 -4.87 6.58 -13.35
C GLU A 462 -6.10 7.51 -13.40
N LEU A 463 -5.90 8.83 -13.46
CA LEU A 463 -7.01 9.76 -13.66
C LEU A 463 -7.54 9.70 -15.09
N PRO A 464 -8.87 9.80 -15.28
CA PRO A 464 -9.45 9.99 -16.60
C PRO A 464 -8.87 11.23 -17.28
N SER A 465 -8.47 11.12 -18.54
CA SER A 465 -7.75 12.17 -19.28
C SER A 465 -8.47 13.52 -19.40
N HIS A 466 -9.78 13.53 -19.20
CA HIS A 466 -10.61 14.74 -19.26
C HIS A 466 -10.70 15.45 -17.91
N ILE A 467 -10.22 14.84 -16.81
CA ILE A 467 -10.22 15.42 -15.47
C ILE A 467 -8.86 16.07 -15.20
N MET A 468 -8.88 17.36 -14.88
CA MET A 468 -7.70 18.13 -14.49
C MET A 468 -7.46 18.01 -12.98
N ALA A 469 -6.25 17.58 -12.60
CA ALA A 469 -5.84 17.50 -11.20
C ALA A 469 -4.97 18.71 -10.79
N LYS A 470 -5.29 19.32 -9.65
CA LYS A 470 -4.38 20.16 -8.88
C LYS A 470 -3.77 19.29 -7.78
N ILE A 471 -2.50 18.91 -7.92
CA ILE A 471 -1.80 18.09 -6.92
C ILE A 471 -1.04 19.02 -5.97
N CYS A 472 -1.32 18.93 -4.67
CA CYS A 472 -0.67 19.73 -3.62
C CYS A 472 -0.07 18.82 -2.55
N TRP A 473 1.22 19.00 -2.27
CA TRP A 473 1.88 18.41 -1.10
C TRP A 473 1.95 19.46 -0.01
N ILE A 474 1.21 19.33 1.09
CA ILE A 474 1.03 20.44 2.04
C ILE A 474 1.35 20.06 3.49
N GLY A 475 1.48 21.10 4.31
CA GLY A 475 1.43 21.04 5.78
C GLY A 475 2.60 20.31 6.45
N TRP A 476 2.42 20.10 7.75
CA TRP A 476 3.38 19.48 8.66
C TRP A 476 2.62 18.66 9.73
N PRO A 477 3.30 17.82 10.53
CA PRO A 477 2.68 17.26 11.73
C PRO A 477 2.14 18.35 12.65
N GLU A 478 1.05 18.10 13.38
CA GLU A 478 0.50 19.05 14.37
C GLU A 478 1.53 19.44 15.43
N SER A 479 2.46 18.54 15.74
CA SER A 479 3.53 18.78 16.70
C SER A 479 4.65 19.70 16.19
N TYR A 480 4.70 20.04 14.90
CA TYR A 480 5.73 20.90 14.35
C TYR A 480 5.45 22.36 14.75
N GLU A 481 6.39 22.98 15.48
CA GLU A 481 6.31 24.38 15.87
C GLU A 481 6.58 25.28 14.66
N MET A 482 5.52 25.89 14.14
CA MET A 482 5.63 26.84 13.03
C MET A 482 6.05 28.23 13.50
N GLU A 483 6.62 29.03 12.59
CA GLU A 483 6.95 30.42 12.84
C GLU A 483 5.71 31.23 13.26
N PRO A 484 5.82 32.19 14.19
CA PRO A 484 4.69 32.98 14.66
C PRO A 484 3.96 33.69 13.51
N GLY A 485 2.75 33.23 13.20
CA GLY A 485 1.89 33.79 12.16
C GLY A 485 1.63 32.88 10.97
N ASP A 486 2.35 31.76 10.85
CA ASP A 486 2.09 30.74 9.85
C ASP A 486 1.02 29.75 10.33
N GLU A 487 0.16 29.32 9.41
CA GLU A 487 -0.90 28.33 9.66
C GLU A 487 -0.50 26.98 9.04
N ASN A 488 -0.76 25.88 9.75
CA ASN A 488 -0.56 24.54 9.20
C ASN A 488 -1.69 24.22 8.22
N GLU A 489 -1.41 24.36 6.91
CA GLU A 489 -2.41 24.17 5.86
C GLU A 489 -3.14 22.81 5.92
N MET A 490 -2.45 21.75 6.36
CA MET A 490 -3.08 20.43 6.47
C MET A 490 -4.14 20.43 7.57
N MET A 491 -3.81 20.94 8.76
CA MET A 491 -4.76 21.01 9.88
C MET A 491 -6.00 21.84 9.53
N GLU A 492 -5.79 22.99 8.90
CA GLU A 492 -6.86 23.87 8.43
C GLU A 492 -7.77 23.16 7.41
N LEU A 493 -7.18 22.44 6.45
CA LEU A 493 -7.92 21.68 5.45
C LEU A 493 -8.73 20.55 6.09
N GLU A 494 -8.12 19.78 6.99
CA GLU A 494 -8.75 18.63 7.64
C GLU A 494 -9.98 19.05 8.45
N GLU A 495 -9.82 20.08 9.27
CA GLU A 495 -10.92 20.65 10.05
C GLU A 495 -12.02 21.18 9.13
N ALA A 496 -11.66 21.99 8.12
CA ALA A 496 -12.64 22.58 7.20
C ALA A 496 -13.38 21.53 6.36
N TYR A 497 -12.68 20.49 5.91
CA TYR A 497 -13.26 19.44 5.09
C TYR A 497 -14.20 18.55 5.90
N LYS A 498 -13.78 18.14 7.11
CA LYS A 498 -14.60 17.39 8.06
C LYS A 498 -15.87 18.16 8.42
N ASP A 499 -15.74 19.43 8.79
CA ASP A 499 -16.87 20.31 9.10
C ASP A 499 -17.83 20.47 7.93
N TRP A 500 -17.30 20.63 6.71
CA TRP A 500 -18.13 20.76 5.51
C TRP A 500 -18.94 19.50 5.25
N LEU A 501 -18.32 18.31 5.30
CA LEU A 501 -19.00 17.01 5.13
C LEU A 501 -20.13 16.82 6.15
N LEU A 502 -19.84 17.03 7.44
CA LEU A 502 -20.82 16.92 8.51
C LEU A 502 -21.98 17.90 8.32
N SER A 503 -21.67 19.15 7.96
CA SER A 503 -22.69 20.18 7.71
C SER A 503 -23.59 19.81 6.53
N LYS A 504 -23.05 19.19 5.48
CA LYS A 504 -23.82 18.78 4.30
C LYS A 504 -24.79 17.65 4.65
N THR A 505 -24.35 16.65 5.42
CA THR A 505 -25.22 15.59 5.94
C THR A 505 -26.34 16.15 6.81
N ASN A 506 -26.01 16.98 7.80
CA ASN A 506 -26.97 17.51 8.76
C ASN A 506 -28.01 18.46 8.11
N ASN A 507 -27.65 19.10 7.00
CA ASN A 507 -28.54 20.00 6.27
C ASN A 507 -29.28 19.33 5.10
N GLY A 508 -29.41 18.00 5.11
CA GLY A 508 -30.13 17.28 4.07
C GLY A 508 -29.50 17.43 2.68
N GLN A 509 -28.16 17.43 2.63
CA GLN A 509 -27.30 17.56 1.45
C GLN A 509 -27.20 18.96 0.84
N LYS A 510 -27.81 19.98 1.48
CA LYS A 510 -27.63 21.38 1.10
C LYS A 510 -26.26 21.91 1.53
N GLN A 511 -25.73 22.86 0.75
CA GLN A 511 -24.48 23.54 1.07
C GLN A 511 -24.66 24.47 2.27
N HIS A 512 -23.85 24.30 3.31
CA HIS A 512 -23.76 25.26 4.40
C HIS A 512 -22.84 26.42 3.99
N LYS A 513 -23.40 27.63 3.86
CA LYS A 513 -22.71 28.80 3.27
C LYS A 513 -21.31 29.04 3.86
N ALA A 514 -21.21 29.23 5.18
CA ALA A 514 -19.94 29.60 5.82
C ALA A 514 -18.85 28.50 5.74
N LYS A 515 -19.23 27.23 5.96
CA LYS A 515 -18.33 26.07 5.88
C LYS A 515 -17.84 25.84 4.45
N LEU A 516 -18.73 25.98 3.46
CA LEU A 516 -18.33 25.91 2.05
C LEU A 516 -17.37 27.05 1.67
N MET A 517 -17.64 28.29 2.10
CA MET A 517 -16.75 29.43 1.83
C MET A 517 -15.37 29.24 2.46
N ARG A 518 -15.30 28.74 3.70
CA ARG A 518 -14.02 28.41 4.35
C ARG A 518 -13.25 27.37 3.54
N LEU A 519 -13.89 26.26 3.18
CA LEU A 519 -13.26 25.19 2.42
C LEU A 519 -12.80 25.66 1.02
N ASN A 520 -13.63 26.43 0.31
CA ASN A 520 -13.27 27.00 -0.99
C ASN A 520 -12.07 27.94 -0.90
N LYS A 521 -11.99 28.76 0.15
CA LYS A 521 -10.83 29.63 0.41
C LYS A 521 -9.57 28.80 0.58
N ILE A 522 -9.59 27.82 1.48
CA ILE A 522 -8.43 26.95 1.76
C ILE A 522 -7.98 26.23 0.49
N ILE A 523 -8.88 25.54 -0.22
CA ILE A 523 -8.55 24.79 -1.45
C ILE A 523 -7.93 25.70 -2.53
N SER A 524 -8.41 26.94 -2.64
CA SER A 524 -7.88 27.90 -3.60
C SER A 524 -6.45 28.37 -3.27
N THR A 525 -6.08 28.40 -1.99
CA THR A 525 -4.78 28.89 -1.52
C THR A 525 -3.75 27.79 -1.28
N LEU A 526 -4.15 26.51 -1.27
CA LEU A 526 -3.21 25.39 -1.10
C LEU A 526 -2.06 25.47 -2.10
N HIS A 527 -0.84 25.33 -1.59
CA HIS A 527 0.39 25.33 -2.37
C HIS A 527 1.28 24.16 -1.98
N THR A 528 2.03 23.64 -2.96
CA THR A 528 2.98 22.56 -2.70
C THR A 528 4.18 23.08 -1.91
N ILE A 529 4.46 22.49 -0.75
CA ILE A 529 5.73 22.70 -0.05
C ILE A 529 6.83 22.03 -0.86
N TYR A 530 7.89 22.76 -1.20
CA TYR A 530 9.07 22.19 -1.87
C TYR A 530 10.21 22.07 -0.85
N PRO A 531 10.96 20.96 -0.83
CA PRO A 531 12.15 20.87 0.00
C PRO A 531 13.13 21.99 -0.39
N GLN A 532 13.69 22.67 0.62
CA GLN A 532 14.66 23.75 0.38
C GLN A 532 15.91 23.16 -0.28
N GLY A 533 16.26 23.66 -1.47
CA GLY A 533 17.54 23.36 -2.11
C GLY A 533 18.57 24.41 -1.71
N HIS A 534 19.71 23.98 -1.18
CA HIS A 534 20.84 24.88 -0.92
C HIS A 534 21.70 25.01 -2.18
N LEU A 535 22.03 26.24 -2.57
CA LEU A 535 23.06 26.50 -3.58
C LEU A 535 24.42 26.33 -2.90
N HIS A 536 25.15 25.28 -3.26
CA HIS A 536 26.50 25.05 -2.76
C HIS A 536 27.52 25.87 -3.57
N ASP A 537 28.53 26.41 -2.89
CA ASP A 537 29.70 27.00 -3.52
C ASP A 537 30.52 25.90 -4.21
N CYS A 538 31.13 26.19 -5.36
CA CYS A 538 31.69 25.19 -6.28
C CYS A 538 32.91 24.40 -5.74
N ASP A 539 33.30 24.62 -4.48
CA ASP A 539 34.53 24.11 -3.88
C ASP A 539 34.30 22.90 -2.95
N ASN A 540 33.06 22.50 -2.65
CA ASN A 540 32.75 21.31 -1.82
C ASN A 540 31.95 20.26 -2.62
N GLU A 541 32.65 19.19 -3.04
CA GLU A 541 32.07 18.11 -3.87
C GLU A 541 31.27 17.06 -3.07
N GLU A 542 31.23 17.10 -1.73
CA GLU A 542 30.72 15.99 -0.90
C GLU A 542 29.21 16.00 -0.58
N GLU A 543 28.48 17.09 -0.85
CA GLU A 543 27.02 17.15 -0.62
C GLU A 543 26.28 17.69 -1.87
N GLN A 544 26.13 16.86 -2.90
CA GLN A 544 25.38 17.25 -4.10
C GLN A 544 23.89 16.91 -3.98
N GLN A 545 23.09 17.79 -3.35
CA GLN A 545 21.71 17.96 -3.80
C GLN A 545 21.73 18.87 -5.03
N ASN A 546 21.85 18.28 -6.22
CA ASN A 546 21.87 19.02 -7.47
C ASN A 546 20.50 19.67 -7.72
N ILE A 547 20.41 20.99 -7.56
CA ILE A 547 19.27 21.80 -8.02
C ILE A 547 19.26 21.75 -9.55
N ILE A 548 18.34 20.98 -10.15
CA ILE A 548 18.17 20.94 -11.60
C ILE A 548 17.17 22.03 -12.01
N LEU A 549 17.68 23.10 -12.64
CA LEU A 549 16.87 24.17 -13.22
C LEU A 549 15.80 23.59 -14.18
N GLY A 550 14.53 23.95 -13.95
CA GLY A 550 13.37 23.40 -14.67
C GLY A 550 12.79 22.10 -14.08
N ARG A 551 13.36 21.60 -12.97
CA ARG A 551 12.81 20.48 -12.16
C ARG A 551 12.58 20.87 -10.70
N THR A 552 13.26 21.89 -10.21
CA THR A 552 12.92 22.66 -9.01
C THR A 552 12.36 24.01 -9.47
N ASN A 553 11.11 24.32 -9.12
CA ASN A 553 10.52 25.60 -9.46
C ASN A 553 11.11 26.69 -8.56
N LEU A 554 11.95 27.55 -9.15
CA LEU A 554 11.88 28.98 -8.84
C LEU A 554 10.65 29.52 -9.58
N GLY A 555 9.45 29.32 -9.00
CA GLY A 555 8.18 29.89 -9.46
C GLY A 555 7.82 29.67 -10.93
N ILE A 556 6.82 28.84 -11.20
CA ILE A 556 6.02 29.04 -12.43
C ILE A 556 5.02 30.14 -12.11
N ILE A 557 5.13 31.26 -12.84
CA ILE A 557 4.13 32.32 -12.94
C ILE A 557 2.85 31.73 -13.55
#